data_AF-A0A4Y2MBM7-F1
#
_entry.id   AF-A0A4Y2MBM7-F1
#
_cell.length_a   1.000
_cell.length_b   1.000
_cell.length_c   1.000
_cell.angle_alpha   90.00
_cell.angle_beta   90.00
_cell.angle_gamma   90.00
#
_symmetry.space_group_name_H-M   'P 1'
#
loop_
_entity.id
_entity.type
_entity.pdbx_description
1 polymer ?
#
loop_
_entity_poly.entity_id
_entity_poly.type
_entity_poly.pdbx_seq_one_letter_code
_entity_poly.pdbx_strand_id
1 'polypeptide(L)'
;MPFIAITKCYITVSNEALQVLSGCVPLDLKIELEIKVAKQIKIIYEGFQNFDCEEMMKPWDTISTGWIYFESSGAGHEIYTDGSKINNQVGASYVHYYNGTETDSCLIRLGNQNTVFMAEVTAISRAIYYSIDKNIRNPKVITDSRSTLMAIESTEEERRIIIEIKKKLKLTKIQLQWIRVHNGTVGNERADTLAKLVASKDQIDIEFVPSKAQVRYGGKALLATK
;
A
#
# COMPACT_ATOMS: atom_id res chain seq x y z
N MET A 1 10.68 4.41 52.76
CA MET A 1 11.00 2.97 52.78
C MET A 1 10.63 2.15 51.52
N PRO A 2 9.60 2.43 50.71
CA PRO A 2 9.25 1.52 49.59
C PRO A 2 10.25 1.53 48.43
N PHE A 3 10.89 2.67 48.15
CA PHE A 3 11.80 2.83 46.99
C PHE A 3 13.07 1.98 47.08
N ILE A 4 13.62 1.78 48.29
CA ILE A 4 14.81 0.95 48.53
C ILE A 4 14.49 -0.56 48.38
N ALA A 5 13.29 -0.99 48.76
CA ALA A 5 12.85 -2.37 48.59
C ALA A 5 12.62 -2.70 47.11
N ILE A 6 12.00 -1.78 46.36
CA ILE A 6 11.77 -1.91 44.92
C ILE A 6 13.10 -1.93 44.16
N THR A 7 14.01 -1.00 44.46
CA THR A 7 15.34 -0.98 43.83
C THR A 7 16.17 -2.20 44.21
N LYS A 8 16.11 -2.70 45.46
CA LYS A 8 16.73 -3.97 45.86
C LYS A 8 16.17 -5.19 45.12
N CYS A 9 14.86 -5.24 44.89
CA CYS A 9 14.26 -6.30 44.08
C CYS A 9 14.75 -6.23 42.62
N TYR A 10 14.97 -5.03 42.08
CA TYR A 10 15.48 -4.85 40.71
C TYR A 10 16.90 -5.42 40.52
N ILE A 11 17.72 -5.44 41.58
CA ILE A 11 19.10 -5.96 41.52
C ILE A 11 19.15 -7.50 41.63
N THR A 12 18.11 -8.14 42.15
CA THR A 12 18.07 -9.59 42.39
C THR A 12 17.15 -10.36 41.44
N VAL A 13 16.35 -9.65 40.65
CA VAL A 13 15.42 -10.24 39.68
C VAL A 13 16.07 -10.22 38.30
N SER A 14 16.02 -11.36 37.59
CA SER A 14 16.56 -11.42 36.23
C SER A 14 15.78 -10.49 35.29
N ASN A 15 16.46 -9.99 34.25
CA ASN A 15 15.83 -9.07 33.30
C ASN A 15 14.61 -9.70 32.60
N GLU A 16 14.66 -11.01 32.34
CA GLU A 16 13.53 -11.80 31.83
C GLU A 16 12.33 -11.80 32.78
N ALA A 17 12.57 -12.07 34.07
CA ALA A 17 11.49 -12.07 35.08
C ALA A 17 10.85 -10.67 35.22
N LEU A 18 11.66 -9.61 35.08
CA LEU A 18 11.18 -8.23 35.11
C LEU A 18 10.35 -7.87 33.86
N GLN A 19 10.74 -8.37 32.70
CA GLN A 19 10.00 -8.21 31.44
C GLN A 19 8.65 -8.94 31.49
N VAL A 20 8.62 -10.17 32.00
CA VAL A 20 7.37 -10.94 32.20
C VAL A 20 6.43 -10.23 33.17
N LEU A 21 6.93 -9.77 34.33
CA LEU A 21 6.12 -9.04 35.32
C LEU A 21 5.57 -7.71 34.80
N SER A 22 6.28 -7.06 33.88
CA SER A 22 5.86 -5.80 33.24
C SER A 22 5.01 -6.00 31.98
N GLY A 23 4.73 -7.24 31.57
CA GLY A 23 4.02 -7.56 30.33
C GLY A 23 4.81 -7.19 29.06
N CYS A 24 6.12 -6.95 29.19
CA CYS A 24 7.01 -6.68 28.08
C CYS A 24 7.59 -7.99 27.52
N VAL A 25 7.71 -8.08 26.20
CA VAL A 25 8.38 -9.23 25.57
C VAL A 25 9.86 -9.25 25.97
N PRO A 26 10.42 -10.42 26.34
CA PRO A 26 11.83 -10.55 26.62
C PRO A 26 12.76 -10.01 25.52
N LEU A 27 13.86 -9.37 25.91
CA LEU A 27 14.73 -8.63 24.98
C LEU A 27 15.42 -9.55 23.95
N ASP A 28 15.83 -10.73 24.39
CA ASP A 28 16.38 -11.81 23.57
C ASP A 28 15.38 -12.25 22.47
N LEU A 29 14.11 -12.46 22.81
CA LEU A 29 13.05 -12.77 21.85
C LEU A 29 12.81 -11.61 20.88
N LYS A 30 12.90 -10.37 21.36
CA LYS A 30 12.78 -9.17 20.52
C LYS A 30 13.94 -9.08 19.51
N ILE A 31 15.17 -9.36 19.93
CA ILE A 31 16.35 -9.39 19.04
C ILE A 31 16.22 -10.53 18.04
N GLU A 32 15.80 -11.73 18.47
CA GLU A 32 15.55 -12.85 17.57
C GLU A 32 14.52 -12.51 16.48
N LEU A 33 13.44 -11.83 16.86
CA LEU A 33 12.44 -11.36 15.91
C LEU A 33 13.03 -10.38 14.90
N GLU A 34 13.76 -9.37 15.35
CA GLU A 34 14.40 -8.39 14.44
C GLU A 34 15.43 -9.05 13.52
N ILE A 35 16.19 -10.03 14.01
CA ILE A 35 17.13 -10.82 13.18
C ILE A 35 16.37 -11.68 12.16
N LYS A 36 15.27 -12.34 12.54
CA LYS A 36 14.43 -13.12 11.62
C LYS A 36 13.81 -12.22 10.55
N VAL A 37 13.27 -11.07 10.94
CA VAL A 37 12.74 -10.04 10.03
C VAL A 37 13.82 -9.58 9.05
N ALA A 38 15.00 -9.20 9.55
CA ALA A 38 16.12 -8.74 8.73
C ALA A 38 16.64 -9.81 7.75
N LYS A 39 16.75 -11.06 8.19
CA LYS A 39 17.16 -12.19 7.33
C LYS A 39 16.13 -12.48 6.26
N GLN A 40 14.84 -12.48 6.62
CA GLN A 40 13.76 -12.72 5.68
C GLN A 40 13.72 -11.62 4.62
N ILE A 41 13.79 -10.34 5.04
CA ILE A 41 13.94 -9.18 4.16
C ILE A 41 15.14 -9.34 3.22
N LYS A 42 16.30 -9.81 3.72
CA LYS A 42 17.52 -9.98 2.90
C LYS A 42 17.39 -11.07 1.82
N ILE A 43 16.84 -12.23 2.15
CA ILE A 43 16.61 -13.34 1.20
C ILE A 43 15.62 -12.93 0.10
N ILE A 44 14.62 -12.15 0.50
CA ILE A 44 13.55 -11.65 -0.34
C ILE A 44 14.03 -10.66 -1.44
N TYR A 45 15.14 -9.95 -1.22
CA TYR A 45 15.66 -8.95 -2.17
C TYR A 45 16.26 -9.56 -3.46
N GLU A 46 16.49 -10.87 -3.52
CA GLU A 46 16.96 -11.54 -4.72
C GLU A 46 15.80 -11.75 -5.73
N GLY A 47 15.42 -10.66 -6.43
CA GLY A 47 14.57 -10.71 -7.63
C GLY A 47 13.13 -10.19 -7.51
N PHE A 48 12.66 -9.83 -6.32
CA PHE A 48 11.28 -9.34 -6.09
C PHE A 48 11.21 -7.85 -5.77
N GLN A 49 10.07 -7.21 -6.06
CA GLN A 49 9.88 -5.78 -5.79
C GLN A 49 9.52 -5.55 -4.31
N ASN A 50 10.27 -4.68 -3.63
CA ASN A 50 9.92 -4.28 -2.27
C ASN A 50 9.00 -3.04 -2.29
N PHE A 51 7.74 -3.24 -1.86
CA PHE A 51 6.76 -2.17 -1.75
C PHE A 51 7.11 -1.14 -0.66
N ASP A 52 7.79 -1.58 0.41
CA ASP A 52 8.25 -0.74 1.51
C ASP A 52 9.67 -0.19 1.28
N CYS A 53 10.16 -0.20 0.03
CA CYS A 53 11.42 0.44 -0.29
C CYS A 53 11.29 1.94 -0.04
N GLU A 54 12.02 2.44 0.97
CA GLU A 54 12.02 3.85 1.35
C GLU A 54 13.09 4.62 0.54
N GLU A 55 12.75 5.82 0.08
CA GLU A 55 13.69 6.75 -0.56
C GLU A 55 13.72 8.05 0.25
N MET A 56 14.90 8.41 0.76
CA MET A 56 15.05 9.63 1.56
C MET A 56 14.91 10.86 0.66
N MET A 57 13.77 11.55 0.73
CA MET A 57 13.58 12.83 0.07
C MET A 57 14.22 13.95 0.89
N LYS A 58 14.86 14.90 0.19
CA LYS A 58 15.38 16.10 0.85
C LYS A 58 14.21 16.98 1.29
N PRO A 59 14.31 17.70 2.41
CA PRO A 59 13.20 18.49 2.94
C PRO A 59 12.58 19.48 1.94
N TRP A 60 13.39 20.09 1.08
CA TRP A 60 12.95 21.03 0.04
C TRP A 60 12.35 20.37 -1.21
N ASP A 61 12.50 19.06 -1.37
CA ASP A 61 11.92 18.31 -2.48
C ASP A 61 10.54 17.74 -2.13
N THR A 62 10.06 17.91 -0.89
CA THR A 62 8.79 17.39 -0.38
C THR A 62 7.62 17.76 -1.30
N ILE A 63 6.85 16.75 -1.73
CA ILE A 63 5.69 16.91 -2.60
C ILE A 63 4.44 16.49 -1.84
N SER A 64 3.51 17.42 -1.67
CA SER A 64 2.13 17.11 -1.33
C SER A 64 1.29 17.29 -2.58
N THR A 65 0.51 16.27 -2.94
CA THR A 65 -0.43 16.34 -4.07
C THR A 65 -1.84 16.21 -3.52
N GLY A 66 -2.62 17.28 -3.67
CA GLY A 66 -4.02 17.28 -3.28
C GLY A 66 -4.89 16.45 -4.22
N TRP A 67 -6.08 16.11 -3.75
CA TRP A 67 -7.14 15.42 -4.49
C TRP A 67 -8.46 16.14 -4.24
N ILE A 68 -9.40 16.02 -5.17
CA ILE A 68 -10.73 16.66 -5.04
C ILE A 68 -11.84 15.62 -5.03
N TYR A 69 -13.04 16.01 -4.61
CA TYR A 69 -14.22 15.16 -4.74
C TYR A 69 -14.60 14.98 -6.21
N PHE A 70 -14.94 13.75 -6.62
CA PHE A 70 -15.42 13.47 -7.96
C PHE A 70 -16.88 13.89 -8.12
N GLU A 71 -17.13 14.77 -9.08
CA GLU A 71 -18.47 15.07 -9.58
C GLU A 71 -18.58 14.48 -10.99
N SER A 72 -19.58 13.61 -11.17
CA SER A 72 -19.79 12.91 -12.45
C SER A 72 -20.08 13.93 -13.55
N SER A 73 -19.12 14.14 -14.45
CA SER A 73 -19.32 14.96 -15.65
C SER A 73 -19.54 14.12 -16.90
N GLY A 74 -19.12 12.85 -16.90
CA GLY A 74 -19.22 11.93 -18.06
C GLY A 74 -18.47 12.44 -19.31
N ALA A 75 -17.59 13.43 -19.13
CA ALA A 75 -16.98 14.21 -20.20
C ALA A 75 -15.47 14.28 -20.03
N GLY A 76 -14.75 14.18 -21.14
CA GLY A 76 -13.29 14.10 -21.15
C GLY A 76 -12.78 12.71 -20.81
N HIS A 77 -11.54 12.65 -20.33
CA HIS A 77 -10.85 11.42 -19.97
C HIS A 77 -11.05 11.12 -18.49
N GLU A 78 -11.69 9.99 -18.19
CA GLU A 78 -11.95 9.50 -16.85
C GLU A 78 -11.34 8.11 -16.73
N ILE A 79 -10.41 7.95 -15.80
CA ILE A 79 -9.70 6.69 -15.57
C ILE A 79 -10.02 6.24 -14.16
N TYR A 80 -10.88 5.23 -14.06
CA TYR A 80 -11.30 4.64 -12.79
C TYR A 80 -10.29 3.56 -12.39
N THR A 81 -9.95 3.48 -11.12
CA THR A 81 -8.95 2.54 -10.59
C THR A 81 -9.51 1.80 -9.39
N ASP A 82 -9.19 0.51 -9.26
CA ASP A 82 -9.61 -0.28 -8.10
C ASP A 82 -8.57 -1.37 -7.77
N GLY A 83 -8.48 -1.71 -6.48
CA GLY A 83 -7.71 -2.82 -5.96
C GLY A 83 -8.59 -3.76 -5.13
N SER A 84 -8.62 -5.04 -5.48
CA SER A 84 -9.47 -6.02 -4.80
C SER A 84 -8.66 -7.18 -4.22
N LYS A 85 -9.15 -7.73 -3.11
CA LYS A 85 -8.67 -9.00 -2.55
C LYS A 85 -9.85 -9.93 -2.29
N ILE A 86 -9.92 -11.04 -3.01
CA ILE A 86 -10.97 -12.05 -2.92
C ILE A 86 -10.34 -13.44 -2.77
N ASN A 87 -10.83 -14.25 -1.82
CA ASN A 87 -10.31 -15.60 -1.56
C ASN A 87 -8.77 -15.66 -1.40
N ASN A 88 -8.20 -14.68 -0.70
CA ASN A 88 -6.75 -14.48 -0.52
C ASN A 88 -5.95 -14.23 -1.82
N GLN A 89 -6.63 -13.92 -2.91
CA GLN A 89 -6.03 -13.55 -4.18
C GLN A 89 -6.23 -12.05 -4.42
N VAL A 90 -5.25 -11.41 -5.05
CA VAL A 90 -5.16 -9.94 -5.12
C VAL A 90 -5.11 -9.49 -6.57
N GLY A 91 -5.97 -8.56 -6.93
CA GLY A 91 -6.03 -7.98 -8.27
C GLY A 91 -6.07 -6.45 -8.20
N ALA A 92 -5.49 -5.81 -9.20
CA ALA A 92 -5.58 -4.38 -9.42
C ALA A 92 -6.05 -4.11 -10.84
N SER A 93 -6.82 -3.05 -11.06
CA SER A 93 -7.28 -2.68 -12.39
C SER A 93 -7.40 -1.19 -12.58
N TYR A 94 -7.38 -0.74 -13.84
CA TYR A 94 -7.95 0.54 -14.23
C TYR A 94 -8.83 0.39 -15.46
N VAL A 95 -9.74 1.34 -15.64
CA VAL A 95 -10.62 1.43 -16.81
C VAL A 95 -10.67 2.86 -17.29
N HIS A 96 -10.35 3.07 -18.56
CA HIS A 96 -10.36 4.39 -19.19
C HIS A 96 -11.63 4.59 -20.00
N TYR A 97 -12.39 5.60 -19.61
CA TYR A 97 -13.55 6.12 -20.31
C TYR A 97 -13.21 7.43 -21.01
N TYR A 98 -13.66 7.57 -22.26
CA TYR A 98 -13.69 8.83 -22.98
C TYR A 98 -15.14 9.18 -23.33
N ASN A 99 -15.62 10.32 -22.82
CA ASN A 99 -17.00 10.78 -23.01
C ASN A 99 -18.06 9.68 -22.73
N GLY A 100 -17.90 8.97 -21.61
CA GLY A 100 -18.84 7.93 -21.18
C GLY A 100 -18.70 6.57 -21.89
N THR A 101 -17.75 6.41 -22.82
CA THR A 101 -17.48 5.13 -23.49
C THR A 101 -16.18 4.52 -23.00
N GLU A 102 -16.19 3.25 -22.60
CA GLU A 102 -14.99 2.48 -22.25
C GLU A 102 -14.09 2.37 -23.49
N THR A 103 -12.85 2.83 -23.37
CA THR A 103 -11.86 2.84 -24.46
C THR A 103 -10.72 1.87 -24.23
N ASP A 104 -10.35 1.65 -22.98
CA ASP A 104 -9.22 0.79 -22.61
C ASP A 104 -9.36 0.31 -21.16
N SER A 105 -8.67 -0.78 -20.82
CA SER A 105 -8.60 -1.29 -19.45
C SER A 105 -7.31 -2.07 -19.22
N CYS A 106 -6.87 -2.12 -17.97
CA CYS A 106 -5.75 -2.95 -17.57
C CYS A 106 -6.11 -3.77 -16.34
N LEU A 107 -5.69 -5.02 -16.36
CA LEU A 107 -5.91 -6.01 -15.32
C LEU A 107 -4.55 -6.53 -14.88
N ILE A 108 -4.30 -6.53 -13.58
CA ILE A 108 -3.00 -6.90 -13.01
C ILE A 108 -3.22 -7.86 -11.85
N ARG A 109 -2.69 -9.07 -11.97
CA ARG A 109 -2.66 -10.05 -10.89
C ARG A 109 -1.48 -9.77 -9.97
N LEU A 110 -1.77 -9.44 -8.71
CA LEU A 110 -0.75 -9.26 -7.67
C LEU A 110 -0.52 -10.58 -6.91
N GLY A 111 0.62 -10.77 -6.25
CA GLY A 111 0.85 -11.95 -5.40
C GLY A 111 -0.18 -12.07 -4.26
N ASN A 112 -0.51 -13.32 -3.85
CA ASN A 112 -1.52 -13.60 -2.80
C ASN A 112 -1.20 -12.96 -1.43
N GLN A 113 0.09 -12.79 -1.19
CA GLN A 113 0.62 -12.17 0.03
C GLN A 113 0.33 -10.67 0.08
N ASN A 114 0.02 -10.03 -1.05
CA ASN A 114 -0.15 -8.58 -1.14
C ASN A 114 -1.44 -8.13 -0.45
N THR A 115 -1.50 -6.84 -0.13
CA THR A 115 -2.65 -6.19 0.51
C THR A 115 -3.51 -5.45 -0.49
N VAL A 116 -4.77 -5.16 -0.12
CA VAL A 116 -5.65 -4.28 -0.91
C VAL A 116 -4.98 -2.92 -1.14
N PHE A 117 -4.36 -2.33 -0.11
CA PHE A 117 -3.62 -1.07 -0.24
C PHE A 117 -2.52 -1.11 -1.33
N MET A 118 -1.76 -2.21 -1.41
CA MET A 118 -0.75 -2.37 -2.47
C MET A 118 -1.39 -2.47 -3.86
N ALA A 119 -2.55 -3.13 -3.98
CA ALA A 119 -3.29 -3.22 -5.22
C ALA A 119 -3.80 -1.85 -5.68
N GLU A 120 -4.37 -1.07 -4.77
CA GLU A 120 -4.87 0.29 -5.01
C GLU A 120 -3.75 1.24 -5.49
N VAL A 121 -2.61 1.24 -4.80
CA VAL A 121 -1.43 2.02 -5.22
C VAL A 121 -0.95 1.57 -6.60
N THR A 122 -0.97 0.27 -6.88
CA THR A 122 -0.57 -0.28 -8.18
C THR A 122 -1.52 0.15 -9.29
N ALA A 123 -2.83 0.12 -9.04
CA ALA A 123 -3.86 0.56 -9.98
C ALA A 123 -3.67 2.04 -10.37
N ILE A 124 -3.50 2.92 -9.38
CA ILE A 124 -3.25 4.35 -9.61
C ILE A 124 -1.94 4.58 -10.35
N SER A 125 -0.86 3.92 -9.93
CA SER A 125 0.43 4.00 -10.62
C SER A 125 0.28 3.69 -12.10
N ARG A 126 -0.40 2.57 -12.41
CA ARG A 126 -0.60 2.10 -13.78
C ARG A 126 -1.49 3.01 -14.61
N ALA A 127 -2.54 3.58 -14.02
CA ALA A 127 -3.38 4.60 -14.65
C ALA A 127 -2.58 5.86 -15.02
N ILE A 128 -1.66 6.31 -14.15
CA ILE A 128 -0.78 7.46 -14.41
C ILE A 128 0.21 7.14 -15.53
N TYR A 129 0.88 5.98 -15.49
CA TYR A 129 1.79 5.56 -16.55
C TYR A 129 1.08 5.46 -17.90
N TYR A 130 -0.11 4.86 -17.92
CA TYR A 130 -0.96 4.80 -19.11
C TYR A 130 -1.30 6.18 -19.65
N SER A 131 -1.70 7.11 -18.77
CA SER A 131 -2.02 8.49 -19.14
C SER A 131 -0.85 9.21 -19.81
N ILE A 132 0.35 8.99 -19.29
CA ILE A 132 1.59 9.57 -19.82
C ILE A 132 1.95 8.94 -21.17
N ASP A 133 1.93 7.62 -21.26
CA ASP A 133 2.26 6.85 -22.47
C ASP A 133 1.32 7.20 -23.65
N LYS A 134 0.02 7.29 -23.38
CA LYS A 134 -1.00 7.69 -24.36
C LYS A 134 -1.08 9.20 -24.59
N ASN A 135 -0.25 10.00 -23.91
CA ASN A 135 -0.25 11.46 -23.98
C ASN A 135 -1.66 12.07 -23.78
N ILE A 136 -2.41 11.54 -22.81
CA ILE A 136 -3.77 11.97 -22.51
C ILE A 136 -3.74 13.37 -21.91
N ARG A 137 -4.52 14.29 -22.48
CA ARG A 137 -4.60 15.66 -21.99
C ARG A 137 -5.58 15.76 -20.83
N ASN A 138 -5.09 16.21 -19.68
CA ASN A 138 -5.86 16.49 -18.47
C ASN A 138 -6.78 15.33 -18.02
N PRO A 139 -6.26 14.09 -17.86
CA PRO A 139 -7.08 12.98 -17.41
C PRO A 139 -7.44 13.14 -15.93
N LYS A 140 -8.63 12.68 -15.61
CA LYS A 140 -9.13 12.48 -14.24
C LYS A 140 -8.85 11.04 -13.83
N VAL A 141 -7.97 10.84 -12.85
CA VAL A 141 -7.75 9.53 -12.23
C VAL A 141 -8.60 9.46 -10.97
N ILE A 142 -9.55 8.52 -10.98
CA ILE A 142 -10.65 8.43 -10.02
C ILE A 142 -10.49 7.14 -9.22
N THR A 143 -10.46 7.26 -7.89
CA THR A 143 -10.32 6.13 -6.96
C THR A 143 -11.25 6.31 -5.77
N ASP A 144 -11.76 5.22 -5.21
CA ASP A 144 -12.47 5.23 -3.93
C ASP A 144 -11.55 4.92 -2.73
N SER A 145 -10.28 4.60 -2.98
CA SER A 145 -9.26 4.29 -1.99
C SER A 145 -8.75 5.53 -1.26
N ARG A 146 -9.51 5.96 -0.25
CA ARG A 146 -9.13 7.09 0.61
C ARG A 146 -7.77 6.89 1.29
N SER A 147 -7.44 5.66 1.67
CA SER A 147 -6.12 5.36 2.25
C SER A 147 -4.97 5.67 1.30
N THR A 148 -5.16 5.38 0.00
CA THR A 148 -4.12 5.61 -1.01
C THR A 148 -3.96 7.10 -1.28
N LEU A 149 -5.07 7.84 -1.36
CA LEU A 149 -5.05 9.30 -1.49
C LEU A 149 -4.37 9.99 -0.31
N MET A 150 -4.65 9.55 0.92
CA MET A 150 -3.99 10.07 2.12
C MET A 150 -2.48 9.83 2.10
N ALA A 151 -2.03 8.67 1.60
CA ALA A 151 -0.60 8.39 1.47
C ALA A 151 0.07 9.26 0.40
N ILE A 152 -0.62 9.54 -0.71
CA ILE A 152 -0.16 10.46 -1.77
C ILE A 152 -0.16 11.93 -1.29
N GLU A 153 -1.08 12.32 -0.42
CA GLU A 153 -1.15 13.67 0.13
C GLU A 153 -0.10 13.93 1.22
N SER A 154 0.19 12.91 2.03
CA SER A 154 1.11 12.98 3.18
C SER A 154 2.52 13.41 2.77
N THR A 155 3.10 14.37 3.48
CA THR A 155 4.50 14.79 3.31
C THR A 155 5.50 13.84 3.97
N GLU A 156 5.05 12.96 4.85
CA GLU A 156 5.87 12.02 5.62
C GLU A 156 5.99 10.64 4.95
N GLU A 157 5.40 10.48 3.77
CA GLU A 157 5.43 9.22 3.04
C GLU A 157 6.78 9.02 2.34
N GLU A 158 7.52 8.00 2.78
CA GLU A 158 8.87 7.67 2.31
C GLU A 158 8.91 6.52 1.30
N ARG A 159 7.80 5.80 1.08
CA ARG A 159 7.76 4.67 0.13
C ARG A 159 7.98 5.16 -1.30
N ARG A 160 9.02 4.61 -1.94
CA ARG A 160 9.49 4.98 -3.29
C ARG A 160 8.37 4.95 -4.33
N ILE A 161 7.50 3.94 -4.33
CA ILE A 161 6.40 3.85 -5.30
C ILE A 161 5.43 5.04 -5.20
N ILE A 162 5.16 5.52 -3.98
CA ILE A 162 4.27 6.66 -3.75
C ILE A 162 4.98 7.97 -4.08
N ILE A 163 6.28 8.07 -3.78
CA ILE A 163 7.13 9.19 -4.19
C ILE A 163 7.18 9.30 -5.73
N GLU A 164 7.32 8.19 -6.45
CA GLU A 164 7.31 8.16 -7.91
C GLU A 164 5.96 8.62 -8.48
N ILE A 165 4.84 8.20 -7.87
CA ILE A 165 3.50 8.70 -8.20
C ILE A 165 3.44 10.23 -8.01
N LYS A 166 3.84 10.75 -6.85
CA LYS A 166 3.86 12.19 -6.55
C LYS A 166 4.71 12.98 -7.56
N LYS A 167 5.92 12.51 -7.85
CA LYS A 167 6.83 13.12 -8.85
C LYS A 167 6.14 13.22 -10.22
N LYS A 168 5.46 12.16 -10.67
CA LYS A 168 4.72 12.16 -11.95
C LYS A 168 3.52 13.09 -11.93
N LEU A 169 2.74 13.10 -10.85
CA LEU A 169 1.60 14.00 -10.72
C LEU A 169 2.05 15.46 -10.76
N LYS A 170 3.17 15.82 -10.13
CA LYS A 170 3.74 17.17 -10.18
C LYS A 170 4.19 17.59 -11.58
N LEU A 171 4.69 16.64 -12.39
CA LEU A 171 5.18 16.89 -13.74
C LEU A 171 4.08 16.85 -14.81
N THR A 172 2.88 16.42 -14.45
CA THR A 172 1.76 16.22 -15.38
C THR A 172 0.55 17.03 -14.94
N LYS A 173 -0.48 17.12 -15.80
CA LYS A 173 -1.75 17.77 -15.47
C LYS A 173 -2.83 16.75 -15.11
N ILE A 174 -2.44 15.65 -14.50
CA ILE A 174 -3.36 14.58 -14.08
C ILE A 174 -4.05 15.04 -12.80
N GLN A 175 -5.38 14.94 -12.77
CA GLN A 175 -6.16 15.28 -11.60
C GLN A 175 -6.55 14.01 -10.83
N LEU A 176 -6.15 13.92 -9.57
CA LEU A 176 -6.64 12.87 -8.66
C LEU A 176 -8.00 13.27 -8.09
N GLN A 177 -8.94 12.34 -8.16
CA GLN A 177 -10.30 12.54 -7.68
C GLN A 177 -10.74 11.36 -6.81
N TRP A 178 -11.37 11.69 -5.68
CA TRP A 178 -11.95 10.71 -4.78
C TRP A 178 -13.43 10.52 -5.09
N ILE A 179 -13.85 9.27 -5.23
CA ILE A 179 -15.26 8.90 -5.32
C ILE A 179 -15.68 8.06 -4.11
N ARG A 180 -16.95 8.15 -3.72
CA ARG A 180 -17.50 7.25 -2.70
C ARG A 180 -17.72 5.86 -3.29
N VAL A 181 -17.30 4.85 -2.53
CA VAL A 181 -17.64 3.45 -2.79
C VAL A 181 -19.16 3.29 -2.91
N HIS A 182 -19.62 2.49 -3.86
CA HIS A 182 -21.04 2.13 -4.07
C HIS A 182 -21.97 3.29 -4.45
N ASN A 183 -21.46 4.36 -5.05
CA ASN A 183 -22.31 5.44 -5.59
C ASN A 183 -22.96 5.10 -6.96
N GLY A 184 -22.91 3.84 -7.42
CA GLY A 184 -23.55 3.42 -8.67
C GLY A 184 -22.87 3.93 -9.95
N THR A 185 -21.63 4.43 -9.87
CA THR A 185 -20.91 4.90 -11.05
C THR A 185 -20.35 3.74 -11.85
N VAL A 186 -20.80 3.63 -13.09
CA VAL A 186 -20.44 2.56 -14.04
C VAL A 186 -18.93 2.32 -14.11
N GLY A 187 -18.13 3.38 -14.20
CA GLY A 187 -16.67 3.25 -14.28
C GLY A 187 -16.02 2.64 -13.03
N ASN A 188 -16.48 3.02 -11.83
CA ASN A 188 -15.96 2.48 -10.56
C ASN A 188 -16.34 0.99 -10.40
N GLU A 189 -17.61 0.66 -10.66
CA GLU A 189 -18.10 -0.73 -10.59
C GLU A 189 -17.38 -1.63 -11.61
N ARG A 190 -17.08 -1.08 -12.78
CA ARG A 190 -16.33 -1.78 -13.81
C ARG A 190 -14.90 -2.06 -13.37
N ALA A 191 -14.20 -1.07 -12.80
CA ALA A 191 -12.85 -1.27 -12.26
C ALA A 191 -12.83 -2.33 -11.14
N ASP A 192 -13.78 -2.28 -10.20
CA ASP A 192 -13.93 -3.28 -9.13
C ASP A 192 -14.19 -4.69 -9.69
N THR A 193 -15.08 -4.80 -10.69
CA THR A 193 -15.36 -6.07 -11.36
C THR A 193 -14.10 -6.65 -12.02
N LEU A 194 -13.31 -5.82 -12.71
CA LEU A 194 -12.08 -6.26 -13.36
C LEU A 194 -10.98 -6.62 -12.35
N ALA A 195 -10.87 -5.89 -11.24
CA ALA A 195 -9.93 -6.19 -10.17
C ALA A 195 -10.25 -7.55 -9.51
N LYS A 196 -11.55 -7.83 -9.25
CA LYS A 196 -12.02 -9.13 -8.77
C LYS A 196 -11.80 -10.25 -9.78
N LEU A 197 -12.06 -9.98 -11.07
CA LEU A 197 -11.86 -10.95 -12.15
C LEU A 197 -10.39 -11.36 -12.23
N VAL A 198 -9.47 -10.40 -12.31
CA VAL A 198 -8.05 -10.69 -12.45
C VAL A 198 -7.46 -11.32 -11.19
N ALA A 199 -8.00 -11.02 -10.01
CA ALA A 199 -7.56 -11.67 -8.78
C ALA A 199 -7.65 -13.21 -8.88
N SER A 200 -8.58 -13.76 -9.66
CA SER A 200 -8.71 -15.22 -9.87
C SER A 200 -7.78 -15.81 -10.93
N LYS A 201 -6.99 -15.00 -11.63
CA LYS A 201 -6.02 -15.45 -12.63
C LYS A 201 -4.89 -16.23 -11.95
N ASP A 202 -4.50 -17.37 -12.54
CA ASP A 202 -3.44 -18.23 -12.02
C ASP A 202 -2.05 -17.58 -12.08
N GLN A 203 -1.77 -16.85 -13.16
CA GLN A 203 -0.46 -16.24 -13.37
C GLN A 203 -0.35 -14.89 -12.65
N ILE A 204 0.66 -14.78 -11.78
CA ILE A 204 1.01 -13.54 -11.09
C ILE A 204 1.80 -12.63 -12.02
N ASP A 205 1.33 -11.39 -12.18
CA ASP A 205 1.96 -10.37 -13.01
C ASP A 205 2.93 -9.51 -12.19
N ILE A 206 2.59 -9.20 -10.93
CA ILE A 206 3.42 -8.43 -10.00
C ILE A 206 3.44 -9.10 -8.64
N GLU A 207 4.62 -9.39 -8.10
CA GLU A 207 4.78 -9.88 -6.75
C GLU A 207 5.57 -8.86 -5.92
N PHE A 208 4.92 -8.37 -4.86
CA PHE A 208 5.60 -7.60 -3.84
C PHE A 208 5.96 -8.53 -2.72
N VAL A 209 7.08 -8.20 -2.10
CA VAL A 209 7.52 -8.93 -0.93
C VAL A 209 6.65 -8.56 0.26
N PRO A 210 6.48 -9.46 1.25
CA PRO A 210 5.76 -9.13 2.47
C PRO A 210 6.32 -7.85 3.12
N SER A 211 5.42 -6.93 3.45
CA SER A 211 5.77 -5.67 4.11
C SER A 211 6.41 -5.90 5.48
N LYS A 212 7.20 -4.94 5.97
CA LYS A 212 7.77 -4.96 7.33
C LYS A 212 6.68 -5.24 8.37
N ALA A 213 5.49 -4.67 8.17
CA ALA A 213 4.33 -4.89 9.01
C ALA A 213 3.83 -6.34 8.93
N GLN A 214 3.66 -6.88 7.72
CA GLN A 214 3.21 -8.26 7.51
C GLN A 214 4.16 -9.30 8.14
N VAL A 215 5.48 -9.10 7.98
CA VAL A 215 6.49 -9.97 8.60
C VAL A 215 6.41 -9.91 10.14
N ARG A 216 6.23 -8.70 10.71
CA ARG A 216 6.07 -8.52 12.16
C ARG A 216 4.81 -9.18 12.71
N TYR A 217 3.67 -9.07 12.01
CA TYR A 217 2.43 -9.75 12.41
C TYR A 217 2.57 -11.28 12.36
N GLY A 218 3.19 -11.82 11.31
CA GLY A 218 3.47 -13.26 11.21
C GLY A 218 4.39 -13.77 12.33
N GLY A 219 5.44 -13.02 12.65
CA GLY A 219 6.35 -13.36 13.75
C GLY A 219 5.67 -13.38 15.12
N LYS A 220 4.75 -12.44 15.40
CA LYS A 220 3.97 -12.42 16.64
C LYS A 220 3.00 -13.59 16.77
N ALA A 221 2.33 -13.99 15.68
CA ALA A 221 1.41 -15.12 15.69
C ALA A 221 2.11 -16.46 16.01
N LEU A 222 3.34 -16.65 15.53
CA LEU A 222 4.16 -17.82 15.79
C LEU A 222 4.67 -17.90 17.25
N LEU A 223 4.80 -16.76 17.93
CA LEU A 223 5.18 -16.72 19.34
C LEU A 223 3.99 -16.90 20.27
N ALA A 224 2.78 -16.50 19.86
CA ALA A 224 1.56 -16.70 20.65
C ALA A 224 1.06 -18.16 20.66
N THR A 225 1.63 -19.02 19.81
CA THR A 225 1.31 -20.45 19.70
C THR A 225 2.36 -21.35 20.38
N LYS A 226 3.38 -20.77 21.01
CA LYS A 226 4.35 -21.47 21.86
C LYS A 226 4.08 -21.17 23.32
#